data_AF-A0A4R8VXV2-F1
#
_entry.id   AF-A0A4R8VXV2-F1
#
_cell.length_a   1.000
_cell.length_b   1.000
_cell.length_c   1.000
_cell.angle_alpha   90.00
_cell.angle_beta   90.00
_cell.angle_gamma   90.00
#
_symmetry.space_group_name_H-M   'P 1'
#
loop_
_entity.id
_entity.type
_entity.pdbx_description
1 polymer ?
#
loop_
_entity_poly.entity_id
_entity_poly.type
_entity_poly.pdbx_seq_one_letter_code
_entity_poly.pdbx_strand_id
1 'polypeptide(L)'
;MRDYQKYAAILAVFATVLYAAVLVAAFGMISLATNLDVIADRSAGPLVGPTMSAAATVLVLLMLMLFGLRTPPDKQRVAVGFAVATGVTAYALFISTGAILVAAGNGEPLAGLLFSGSMLGSPFAISVGVLAFLVALTYSILLASRYGEHGRPLWPWERRGE
;
A
#
# COMPACT_ATOMS: atom_id res chain seq x y z
N MET A 1 -4.16 -25.70 5.15
CA MET A 1 -4.21 -24.33 5.73
C MET A 1 -2.83 -23.66 5.78
N ARG A 2 -1.80 -24.31 6.34
CA ARG A 2 -0.47 -23.70 6.54
C ARG A 2 0.23 -23.25 5.25
N ASP A 3 0.05 -23.96 4.14
CA ASP A 3 0.68 -23.57 2.85
C ASP A 3 -0.03 -22.40 2.16
N TYR A 4 -1.35 -22.27 2.36
CA TYR A 4 -2.10 -21.09 1.91
C TYR A 4 -1.64 -19.82 2.64
N GLN A 5 -1.49 -19.90 3.97
CA GLN A 5 -1.00 -18.78 4.77
C GLN A 5 0.43 -18.38 4.40
N LYS A 6 1.31 -19.34 4.13
CA LYS A 6 2.66 -19.08 3.60
C LYS A 6 2.60 -18.35 2.26
N TYR A 7 1.76 -18.84 1.33
CA TYR A 7 1.57 -18.21 0.03
C TYR A 7 1.05 -16.77 0.17
N ALA A 8 0.04 -16.56 1.02
CA ALA A 8 -0.54 -15.23 1.25
C ALA A 8 0.48 -14.26 1.86
N ALA A 9 1.33 -14.72 2.79
CA ALA A 9 2.40 -13.93 3.37
C ALA A 9 3.49 -13.58 2.36
N ILE A 10 3.95 -14.55 1.56
CA ILE A 10 4.93 -14.31 0.49
C ILE A 10 4.38 -13.29 -0.50
N LEU A 11 3.15 -13.50 -0.97
CA LEU A 11 2.49 -12.60 -1.90
C LEU A 11 2.32 -11.18 -1.32
N ALA A 12 2.03 -11.06 -0.02
CA ALA A 12 1.92 -9.77 0.65
C ALA A 12 3.25 -9.00 0.64
N VAL A 13 4.38 -9.70 0.87
CA VAL A 13 5.71 -9.10 0.79
C VAL A 13 6.01 -8.61 -0.61
N PHE A 14 5.81 -9.44 -1.65
CA PHE A 14 6.03 -9.03 -3.04
C PHE A 14 5.12 -7.87 -3.46
N ALA A 15 3.84 -7.92 -3.09
CA ALA A 15 2.88 -6.84 -3.36
C ALA A 15 3.29 -5.53 -2.67
N THR A 16 3.82 -5.60 -1.44
CA THR A 16 4.33 -4.41 -0.72
C THR A 16 5.57 -3.83 -1.40
N VAL A 17 6.51 -4.67 -1.84
CA VAL A 17 7.70 -4.21 -2.57
C VAL A 17 7.28 -3.56 -3.89
N LEU A 18 6.32 -4.16 -4.61
CA LEU A 18 5.74 -3.57 -5.81
C LEU A 18 5.10 -2.21 -5.51
N TYR A 19 4.32 -2.11 -4.44
CA TYR A 19 3.73 -0.85 -4.00
C TYR A 19 4.80 0.23 -3.77
N ALA A 20 5.85 -0.08 -3.01
CA ALA A 20 6.94 0.85 -2.76
C ALA A 20 7.64 1.30 -4.04
N ALA A 21 7.93 0.37 -4.96
CA ALA A 21 8.58 0.66 -6.23
C ALA A 21 7.72 1.56 -7.13
N VAL A 22 6.44 1.23 -7.29
CA VAL A 22 5.51 2.03 -8.10
C VAL A 22 5.23 3.38 -7.46
N LEU A 23 5.21 3.47 -6.12
CA LEU A 23 5.06 4.74 -5.41
C LEU A 23 6.24 5.68 -5.67
N VAL A 24 7.48 5.19 -5.54
CA VAL A 24 8.68 5.98 -5.84
C VAL A 24 8.70 6.41 -7.31
N ALA A 25 8.37 5.50 -8.23
CA ALA A 25 8.26 5.83 -9.65
C ALA A 25 7.18 6.88 -9.91
N ALA A 26 6.01 6.78 -9.29
CA ALA A 26 4.92 7.74 -9.42
C ALA A 26 5.33 9.12 -8.89
N PHE A 27 6.01 9.19 -7.74
CA PHE A 27 6.52 10.46 -7.22
C PHE A 27 7.51 11.11 -8.19
N GLY A 28 8.45 10.34 -8.76
CA GLY A 28 9.38 10.84 -9.76
C GLY A 28 8.67 11.35 -11.01
N MET A 29 7.68 10.61 -11.53
CA MET A 29 6.92 11.00 -12.71
C MET A 29 6.03 12.23 -12.47
N ILE A 30 5.34 12.30 -11.31
CA ILE A 30 4.52 13.45 -10.94
C ILE A 30 5.40 14.68 -10.76
N SER A 31 6.53 14.55 -10.08
CA SER A 31 7.48 15.65 -9.88
C SER A 31 8.00 16.18 -11.22
N LEU A 32 8.41 15.29 -12.13
CA LEU A 32 8.88 15.68 -13.46
C LEU A 32 7.77 16.36 -14.30
N ALA A 33 6.53 15.86 -14.23
CA ALA A 33 5.42 16.36 -15.03
C ALA A 33 4.86 17.70 -14.51
N THR A 34 4.86 17.89 -13.19
CA THR A 34 4.26 19.08 -12.54
C THR A 34 5.29 20.12 -12.12
N ASN A 35 6.57 19.77 -12.16
CA ASN A 35 7.68 20.56 -11.63
C ASN A 35 7.47 20.95 -10.16
N LEU A 36 6.81 20.06 -9.41
CA LEU A 36 6.55 20.21 -7.98
C LEU A 36 7.48 19.31 -7.19
N ASP A 37 7.93 19.81 -6.05
CA ASP A 37 8.59 19.00 -5.04
C ASP A 37 7.56 18.17 -4.27
N VAL A 38 7.92 16.92 -3.95
CA VAL A 38 7.08 16.03 -3.12
C VAL A 38 6.74 16.70 -1.79
N ILE A 39 7.68 17.47 -1.25
CA ILE A 39 7.51 18.35 -0.09
C ILE A 39 7.96 19.74 -0.49
N ALA A 40 7.00 20.64 -0.70
CA ALA A 40 7.27 22.02 -1.10
C ALA A 40 7.79 22.89 0.05
N ASP A 41 7.54 22.49 1.30
CA ASP A 41 7.98 23.23 2.47
C ASP A 41 9.46 22.96 2.77
N ARG A 42 10.32 23.96 2.54
CA ARG A 42 11.76 23.87 2.85
C ARG A 42 12.06 23.79 4.35
N SER A 43 11.11 24.19 5.20
CA SER A 43 11.27 24.04 6.66
C SER A 43 11.03 22.60 7.11
N ALA A 44 10.35 21.78 6.29
CA ALA A 44 10.20 20.37 6.56
C ALA A 44 11.55 19.66 6.33
N GLY A 45 11.99 18.88 7.33
CA GLY A 45 13.25 18.15 7.25
C GLY A 45 13.30 17.17 6.07
N PRO A 46 14.50 16.87 5.52
CA PRO A 46 14.66 16.04 4.33
C PRO A 46 14.15 14.59 4.50
N LEU A 47 13.97 14.14 5.74
CA LEU A 47 13.47 12.81 6.06
C LEU A 47 11.95 12.69 6.07
N VAL A 48 11.20 13.80 6.05
CA VAL A 48 9.73 13.76 6.19
C VAL A 48 9.10 12.93 5.06
N GLY A 49 9.49 13.16 3.81
CA GLY A 49 8.94 12.45 2.64
C GLY A 49 9.26 10.94 2.65
N PRO A 50 10.54 10.55 2.83
CA PRO A 50 10.91 9.15 3.01
C PRO A 50 10.18 8.47 4.18
N THR A 51 10.07 9.12 5.34
CA THR A 51 9.41 8.55 6.52
C THR A 51 7.90 8.38 6.30
N MET A 52 7.23 9.36 5.69
CA MET A 52 5.80 9.24 5.34
C MET A 52 5.55 8.07 4.37
N SER A 53 6.39 7.94 3.34
CA SER A 53 6.30 6.87 2.33
C SER A 53 6.57 5.50 2.96
N ALA A 54 7.56 5.41 3.85
CA ALA A 54 7.87 4.20 4.60
C ALA A 54 6.71 3.81 5.52
N ALA A 55 6.13 4.75 6.26
CA ALA A 55 4.98 4.50 7.13
C ALA A 55 3.77 3.95 6.35
N ALA A 56 3.45 4.56 5.21
CA ALA A 56 2.39 4.07 4.33
C ALA A 56 2.69 2.66 3.79
N THR A 57 3.94 2.39 3.39
CA THR A 57 4.37 1.07 2.91
C THR A 57 4.25 -0.01 3.99
N VAL A 58 4.68 0.28 5.21
CA VAL A 58 4.54 -0.62 6.35
C VAL A 58 3.07 -0.90 6.64
N LEU A 59 2.21 0.12 6.61
CA LEU A 59 0.77 -0.07 6.81
C LEU A 59 0.17 -0.98 5.73
N VAL A 60 0.51 -0.77 4.45
CA VAL A 60 0.04 -1.64 3.36
C VAL A 60 0.45 -3.09 3.64
N LEU A 61 1.71 -3.34 4.00
CA LEU A 61 2.17 -4.69 4.38
C LEU A 61 1.33 -5.30 5.51
N LEU A 62 1.10 -4.54 6.58
CA LEU A 62 0.32 -4.99 7.73
C LEU A 62 -1.12 -5.30 7.34
N MET A 63 -1.74 -4.46 6.52
CA MET A 63 -3.11 -4.69 6.02
C MET A 63 -3.17 -5.96 5.17
N LEU A 64 -2.26 -6.14 4.21
CA LEU A 64 -2.23 -7.33 3.34
C LEU A 64 -2.00 -8.61 4.16
N MET A 65 -1.06 -8.57 5.11
CA MET A 65 -0.82 -9.67 6.05
C MET A 65 -2.07 -9.98 6.89
N LEU A 66 -2.72 -8.97 7.44
CA LEU A 66 -3.93 -9.14 8.25
C LEU A 66 -5.04 -9.83 7.45
N PHE A 67 -5.27 -9.38 6.21
CA PHE A 67 -6.28 -9.94 5.34
C PHE A 67 -5.94 -11.38 4.93
N GLY A 68 -4.71 -11.64 4.49
CA GLY A 68 -4.26 -12.96 4.05
C GLY A 68 -4.14 -14.01 5.16
N LEU A 69 -3.87 -13.59 6.40
CA LEU A 69 -3.69 -14.50 7.54
C LEU A 69 -5.00 -14.78 8.29
N ARG A 70 -5.93 -13.81 8.34
CA ARG A 70 -7.20 -13.96 9.10
C ARG A 70 -8.36 -14.48 8.26
N THR A 71 -8.30 -14.39 6.93
CA THR A 71 -9.38 -14.86 6.06
C THR A 71 -9.21 -16.35 5.76
N PRO A 72 -10.20 -17.20 6.12
CA PRO A 72 -10.19 -18.60 5.74
C PRO A 72 -10.23 -18.75 4.21
N PRO A 73 -9.54 -19.76 3.63
CA PRO A 73 -9.50 -19.94 2.17
C PRO A 73 -10.89 -20.06 1.55
N ASP A 74 -11.82 -20.74 2.23
CA ASP A 74 -13.23 -20.94 1.88
C ASP A 74 -14.06 -19.65 1.79
N LYS A 75 -13.55 -18.57 2.38
CA LYS A 75 -14.20 -17.25 2.41
C LYS A 75 -13.44 -16.21 1.60
N GLN A 76 -12.38 -16.60 0.89
CA GLN A 76 -11.59 -15.69 0.09
C GLN A 76 -12.42 -15.19 -1.11
N ARG A 77 -12.70 -13.88 -1.12
CA ARG A 77 -13.42 -13.20 -2.21
C ARG A 77 -12.67 -11.94 -2.57
N VAL A 78 -12.94 -11.41 -3.76
CA VAL A 78 -12.46 -10.09 -4.17
C VAL A 78 -13.04 -9.05 -3.21
N ALA A 79 -12.19 -8.53 -2.32
CA ALA A 79 -12.61 -7.69 -1.22
C ALA A 79 -12.39 -6.21 -1.57
N VAL A 80 -13.26 -5.67 -2.42
CA VAL A 80 -13.19 -4.26 -2.85
C VAL A 80 -13.22 -3.32 -1.64
N GLY A 81 -14.07 -3.61 -0.64
CA GLY A 81 -14.14 -2.81 0.60
C GLY A 81 -12.82 -2.79 1.38
N PHE A 82 -12.10 -3.91 1.41
CA PHE A 82 -10.77 -3.98 2.04
C PHE A 82 -9.72 -3.18 1.25
N ALA A 83 -9.76 -3.25 -0.09
CA ALA A 83 -8.88 -2.46 -0.93
C ALA A 83 -9.11 -0.95 -0.74
N VAL A 84 -10.39 -0.52 -0.72
CA VAL A 84 -10.76 0.89 -0.46
C VAL A 84 -10.29 1.31 0.93
N ALA A 85 -10.54 0.50 1.96
CA ALA A 85 -10.06 0.78 3.31
C ALA A 85 -8.54 0.90 3.38
N THR A 86 -7.80 0.04 2.67
CA THR A 86 -6.33 0.10 2.60
C THR A 86 -5.86 1.40 1.95
N GLY A 87 -6.46 1.79 0.82
CA GLY A 87 -6.13 3.05 0.14
C GLY A 87 -6.40 4.29 1.01
N VAL A 88 -7.60 4.36 1.61
CA VAL A 88 -7.98 5.49 2.49
C VAL A 88 -7.09 5.55 3.73
N THR A 89 -6.79 4.41 4.35
CA THR A 89 -5.96 4.37 5.56
C THR A 89 -4.50 4.72 5.23
N ALA A 90 -3.96 4.27 4.09
CA ALA A 90 -2.62 4.62 3.63
C ALA A 90 -2.50 6.12 3.35
N TYR A 91 -3.49 6.71 2.68
CA TYR A 91 -3.58 8.14 2.45
C TYR A 91 -3.61 8.94 3.76
N ALA A 92 -4.51 8.57 4.69
CA ALA A 92 -4.64 9.25 5.98
C ALA A 92 -3.37 9.10 6.83
N LEU A 93 -2.75 7.92 6.84
CA LEU A 93 -1.50 7.67 7.57
C LEU A 93 -0.35 8.48 6.99
N PHE A 94 -0.25 8.59 5.67
CA PHE A 94 0.77 9.40 5.01
C PHE A 94 0.69 10.86 5.46
N ILE A 95 -0.50 11.47 5.39
CA ILE A 95 -0.73 12.87 5.78
C ILE A 95 -0.46 13.07 7.27
N SER A 96 -1.06 12.23 8.13
CA SER A 96 -0.88 12.34 9.59
C SER A 96 0.57 12.15 10.02
N THR A 97 1.31 11.25 9.38
CA THR A 97 2.75 11.06 9.65
C THR A 97 3.53 12.34 9.35
N GLY A 98 3.27 12.98 8.22
CA GLY A 98 3.93 14.24 7.87
C GLY A 98 3.55 15.37 8.82
N ALA A 99 2.27 15.47 9.19
CA ALA A 99 1.78 16.45 10.16
C ALA A 99 2.49 16.35 11.51
N ILE A 100 2.65 15.12 12.01
CA ILE A 100 3.34 14.84 13.27
C ILE A 100 4.82 15.21 13.18
N LEU A 101 5.50 14.83 12.09
CA LEU A 101 6.92 15.13 11.91
C LEU A 101 7.19 16.63 11.77
N VAL A 102 6.35 17.36 11.03
CA VAL A 102 6.48 18.82 10.87
C VAL A 102 6.16 19.54 12.18
N ALA A 103 5.10 19.15 12.89
CA ALA A 103 4.78 19.72 14.20
C ALA A 103 5.89 19.47 15.22
N ALA A 104 6.46 18.26 15.24
CA ALA A 104 7.56 17.90 16.14
C ALA A 104 8.87 18.62 15.77
N GLY A 105 9.16 18.79 14.48
CA GLY A 105 10.37 19.45 14.00
C GLY A 105 10.38 20.96 14.26
N ASN A 106 9.23 21.61 14.09
CA ASN A 106 9.10 23.07 14.24
C ASN A 106 8.71 23.50 15.66
N GLY A 107 8.28 22.57 16.52
CA GLY A 107 7.78 22.86 17.86
C GLY A 107 6.41 23.56 17.87
N GLU A 108 5.77 23.72 16.72
CA GLU A 108 4.49 24.42 16.56
C GLU A 108 3.42 23.47 15.98
N PRO A 109 2.36 23.14 16.75
CA PRO A 109 1.31 22.23 16.28
C PRO A 109 0.52 22.79 15.09
N LEU A 110 0.46 24.12 14.96
CA LEU A 110 -0.21 24.79 13.85
C LEU A 110 0.47 24.48 12.51
N ALA A 111 1.80 24.33 12.49
CA ALA A 111 2.55 23.99 11.27
C ALA A 111 2.15 22.61 10.72
N GLY A 112 1.94 21.62 11.59
CA GLY A 112 1.47 20.29 11.19
C GLY A 112 0.04 20.30 10.62
N LEU A 113 -0.85 21.15 11.14
CA LEU A 113 -2.20 21.33 10.61
C LEU A 113 -2.20 21.97 9.23
N LEU A 114 -1.41 23.04 9.04
CA LEU A 114 -1.27 23.70 7.73
C LEU A 114 -0.65 22.76 6.68
N PHE A 115 0.35 21.99 7.07
CA PHE A 115 0.95 20.94 6.24
C PHE A 115 -0.06 19.86 5.85
N SER A 116 -0.91 19.43 6.78
CA SER A 116 -1.97 18.46 6.47
C SER A 116 -2.94 19.02 5.43
N GLY A 117 -3.32 20.29 5.59
CA GLY A 117 -4.21 21.00 4.67
C GLY A 117 -3.64 21.08 3.25
N SER A 118 -2.35 21.39 3.10
CA SER A 118 -1.70 21.44 1.78
C SER A 118 -1.57 20.06 1.13
N MET A 119 -1.45 19.00 1.93
CA MET A 119 -1.33 17.63 1.43
C MET A 119 -2.65 17.01 0.98
N LEU A 120 -3.82 17.47 1.47
CA LEU A 120 -5.11 16.86 1.13
C LEU A 120 -5.37 16.82 -0.39
N GLY A 121 -5.07 17.91 -1.09
CA GLY A 121 -5.23 18.01 -2.54
C GLY A 121 -3.99 17.61 -3.35
N SER A 122 -2.91 17.19 -2.68
CA SER A 122 -1.63 16.96 -3.34
C SER A 122 -1.69 15.73 -4.26
N PRO A 123 -1.18 15.81 -5.50
CA PRO A 123 -1.13 14.66 -6.40
C PRO A 123 -0.29 13.52 -5.80
N PHE A 124 0.72 13.85 -4.99
CA PHE A 124 1.55 12.88 -4.29
C PHE A 124 0.73 12.11 -3.25
N ALA A 125 0.00 12.80 -2.38
CA ALA A 125 -0.85 12.15 -1.39
C ALA A 125 -1.92 11.28 -2.07
N ILE A 126 -2.60 11.81 -3.09
CA ILE A 126 -3.61 11.06 -3.86
C ILE A 126 -3.00 9.76 -4.44
N SER A 127 -1.79 9.83 -5.02
CA SER A 127 -1.14 8.66 -5.59
C SER A 127 -0.85 7.56 -4.56
N VAL A 128 -0.49 7.91 -3.31
CA VAL A 128 -0.31 6.96 -2.19
C VAL A 128 -1.59 6.12 -2.00
N GLY A 129 -2.74 6.79 -1.87
CA GLY A 129 -4.01 6.11 -1.64
C GLY A 129 -4.46 5.27 -2.83
N VAL A 130 -4.36 5.82 -4.04
CA VAL A 130 -4.77 5.13 -5.28
C VAL A 130 -3.91 3.89 -5.53
N LEU A 131 -2.59 4.00 -5.40
CA LEU A 131 -1.69 2.86 -5.60
C LEU A 131 -1.90 1.79 -4.52
N ALA A 132 -2.10 2.18 -3.26
CA ALA A 132 -2.39 1.24 -2.19
C ALA A 132 -3.71 0.49 -2.44
N PHE A 133 -4.73 1.19 -2.93
CA PHE A 133 -5.98 0.57 -3.38
C PHE A 133 -5.76 -0.45 -4.51
N LEU A 134 -5.06 -0.06 -5.58
CA LEU A 134 -4.82 -0.93 -6.73
C LEU A 134 -4.03 -2.19 -6.36
N VAL A 135 -3.00 -2.04 -5.52
CA VAL A 135 -2.19 -3.17 -5.06
C VAL A 135 -3.01 -4.08 -4.15
N ALA A 136 -3.76 -3.53 -3.19
CA ALA A 136 -4.62 -4.32 -2.31
C ALA A 136 -5.73 -5.05 -3.07
N LEU A 137 -6.31 -4.41 -4.09
CA LEU A 137 -7.30 -5.03 -4.96
C LEU A 137 -6.69 -6.20 -5.73
N THR A 138 -5.55 -5.97 -6.38
CA THR A 138 -4.81 -7.01 -7.14
C THR A 138 -4.41 -8.18 -6.25
N TYR A 139 -3.94 -7.90 -5.03
CA TYR A 139 -3.65 -8.91 -4.02
C TYR A 139 -4.88 -9.75 -3.68
N SER A 140 -6.03 -9.11 -3.45
CA SER A 140 -7.28 -9.82 -3.14
C SER A 140 -7.77 -10.70 -4.30
N ILE A 141 -7.58 -10.23 -5.54
CA ILE A 141 -7.92 -10.99 -6.76
C ILE A 141 -7.03 -12.24 -6.87
N LEU A 142 -5.72 -12.10 -6.68
CA LEU A 142 -4.77 -13.21 -6.74
C LEU A 142 -5.03 -14.26 -5.66
N LEU A 143 -5.41 -13.84 -4.46
CA LEU A 143 -5.79 -14.78 -3.41
C LEU A 143 -7.11 -15.49 -3.71
N ALA A 144 -8.08 -14.79 -4.31
CA ALA A 144 -9.36 -15.37 -4.68
C ALA A 144 -9.24 -16.33 -5.89
N SER A 145 -8.36 -16.06 -6.85
CA SER A 145 -8.16 -16.95 -8.02
C SER A 145 -7.49 -18.28 -7.65
N ARG A 146 -6.75 -18.31 -6.55
CA ARG A 146 -6.14 -19.52 -5.97
C ARG A 146 -7.16 -20.42 -5.26
N TYR A 147 -8.38 -19.94 -5.04
CA TYR A 147 -9.43 -20.72 -4.40
C TYR A 147 -9.94 -21.82 -5.35
N GLY A 148 -9.76 -23.09 -4.96
CA GLY A 148 -10.18 -24.25 -5.75
C GLY A 148 -9.06 -24.99 -6.49
N GLU A 149 -7.86 -24.40 -6.61
CA GLU A 149 -6.66 -25.11 -7.09
C GLU A 149 -6.16 -26.10 -6.04
N HIS A 150 -6.65 -27.34 -6.12
CA HIS A 150 -6.19 -28.45 -5.28
C HIS A 150 -5.01 -29.17 -5.95
N GLY A 151 -3.82 -28.60 -5.84
CA GLY A 151 -2.58 -29.31 -6.19
C GLY A 151 -1.62 -28.53 -7.07
N ARG A 152 -0.49 -29.17 -7.40
CA ARG A 152 0.47 -28.65 -8.37
C ARG A 152 -0.19 -28.58 -9.75
N PRO A 153 0.13 -27.58 -10.59
CA PRO A 153 -0.33 -27.58 -11.98
C PRO A 153 0.16 -28.86 -12.66
N LEU A 154 -0.78 -29.75 -12.99
CA LEU A 154 -0.50 -30.98 -13.72
C LEU A 154 -0.41 -30.65 -15.21
N TRP A 155 0.74 -30.96 -15.79
CA TRP A 155 0.91 -30.85 -17.23
C TRP A 155 -0.06 -31.77 -17.97
N PRO A 156 -0.44 -31.47 -19.24
CA PRO A 156 -1.41 -32.27 -19.98
C PRO A 156 -1.10 -33.77 -20.01
N TRP A 157 0.17 -34.16 -19.95
CA TRP A 157 0.60 -35.55 -19.91
C TRP A 157 0.58 -36.20 -18.52
N GLU A 158 0.51 -35.43 -17.42
CA GLU A 158 0.37 -35.93 -16.05
C GLU A 158 -1.09 -36.28 -15.70
N ARG A 159 -2.07 -35.89 -16.54
CA ARG A 159 -3.51 -36.14 -16.34
C ARG A 159 -3.97 -37.54 -16.76
N ARG A 160 -3.04 -38.47 -17.04
CA ARG A 160 -3.39 -39.84 -17.44
C ARG A 160 -3.65 -40.68 -16.19
N GLY A 161 -4.91 -40.82 -15.79
CA GLY A 161 -5.28 -41.69 -14.67
C GLY A 161 -6.52 -41.26 -13.87
N GLU A 162 -7.18 -40.15 -14.23
CA GLU A 162 -8.53 -39.80 -13.78
C GLU A 162 -9.60 -40.31 -14.75
#